data_AF-I0RB52-F1
#
_entry.id   AF-I0RB52-F1
#
_cell.length_a   1.000
_cell.length_b   1.000
_cell.length_c   1.000
_cell.angle_alpha   90.00
_cell.angle_beta   90.00
_cell.angle_gamma   90.00
#
_symmetry.space_group_name_H-M   'P 1'
#
loop_
_entity.id
_entity.type
_entity.pdbx_description
1 polymer ?
#
loop_
_entity_poly.entity_id
_entity_poly.type
_entity_poly.pdbx_seq_one_letter_code
_entity_poly.pdbx_strand_id
1 'polypeptide(L)'
;MNKQQLATKIWESANQMRSKIEANEYKDYILGFIFYKYLSDKEEQDLYSRGYDANNIKEYVNEEADDSYSSMSSLKQDLGYFIAYKDLFSTWINMGSDFSVDNVRTGLSSFNRNISPSHKKLFEGVFTTLEVGLSKLGADTKSQTKAVSDLIQLINEIPMHDKHDYDVLGFIYEYLISNFAANAGKKAGEFYTPHEVSLLMSEIIAEHLKGCDTIKIYDPTSGFRVIIMTVANSSINIRLLRLLPKFKSLKLKVGVLFRATI
;
A
#
# COMPACT_ATOMS: atom_id res chain seq x y z
N MET A 1 9.29 -0.51 -20.20
CA MET A 1 7.81 -0.44 -20.07
C MET A 1 7.48 0.84 -19.30
N ASN A 2 6.55 1.67 -19.76
CA ASN A 2 6.15 2.87 -19.01
C ASN A 2 5.08 2.53 -17.94
N LYS A 3 4.80 3.45 -17.00
CA LYS A 3 3.86 3.21 -15.89
C LYS A 3 2.44 2.85 -16.35
N GLN A 4 2.00 3.40 -17.48
CA GLN A 4 0.69 3.10 -18.06
C GLN A 4 0.62 1.69 -18.62
N GLN A 5 1.63 1.26 -19.39
CA GLN A 5 1.73 -0.11 -19.88
C GLN A 5 1.80 -1.12 -18.75
N LEU A 6 2.54 -0.81 -17.68
CA LEU A 6 2.59 -1.66 -16.49
C LEU A 6 1.22 -1.74 -15.82
N ALA A 7 0.55 -0.61 -15.58
CA ALA A 7 -0.78 -0.60 -14.97
C ALA A 7 -1.82 -1.36 -15.80
N THR A 8 -1.78 -1.21 -17.14
CA THR A 8 -2.62 -1.98 -18.06
C THR A 8 -2.31 -3.46 -17.98
N LYS A 9 -1.03 -3.87 -17.99
CA LYS A 9 -0.63 -5.27 -17.83
C LYS A 9 -1.15 -5.86 -16.51
N ILE A 10 -0.92 -5.18 -15.39
CA ILE A 10 -1.39 -5.61 -14.07
C ILE A 10 -2.92 -5.77 -14.08
N TRP A 11 -3.65 -4.79 -14.62
CA TRP A 11 -5.11 -4.86 -14.73
C TRP A 11 -5.58 -6.04 -15.60
N GLU A 12 -5.01 -6.22 -16.78
CA GLU A 12 -5.40 -7.30 -17.70
C GLU A 12 -5.13 -8.68 -17.10
N SER A 13 -3.95 -8.87 -16.50
CA SER A 13 -3.60 -10.10 -15.80
C SER A 13 -4.52 -10.35 -14.61
N ALA A 14 -4.78 -9.35 -13.77
CA ALA A 14 -5.73 -9.43 -12.67
C ALA A 14 -7.15 -9.81 -13.15
N ASN A 15 -7.62 -9.21 -14.24
CA ASN A 15 -8.94 -9.49 -14.80
C ASN A 15 -9.06 -10.90 -15.39
N GLN A 16 -7.95 -11.48 -15.86
CA GLN A 16 -7.90 -12.89 -16.26
C GLN A 16 -7.87 -13.83 -15.04
N MET A 17 -7.08 -13.48 -14.02
CA MET A 17 -6.87 -14.30 -12.82
C MET A 17 -8.08 -14.34 -11.88
N ARG A 18 -8.91 -13.28 -11.83
CA ARG A 18 -10.09 -13.24 -10.95
C ARG A 18 -11.13 -14.32 -11.27
N SER A 19 -11.11 -14.89 -12.47
CA SER A 19 -12.02 -15.97 -12.90
C SER A 19 -13.50 -15.58 -12.68
N LYS A 20 -14.20 -16.28 -11.79
CA LYS A 20 -15.61 -16.05 -11.45
C LYS A 20 -15.84 -15.04 -10.32
N ILE A 21 -14.78 -14.49 -9.73
CA ILE A 21 -14.88 -13.53 -8.63
C ILE A 21 -15.32 -12.18 -9.20
N GLU A 22 -16.33 -11.58 -8.57
CA GLU A 22 -16.84 -10.27 -8.95
C GLU A 22 -15.74 -9.20 -8.82
N ALA A 23 -15.70 -8.26 -9.76
CA ALA A 23 -14.63 -7.27 -9.83
C ALA A 23 -14.53 -6.42 -8.55
N ASN A 24 -15.68 -6.03 -7.98
CA ASN A 24 -15.71 -5.24 -6.74
C ASN A 24 -15.13 -6.01 -5.54
N GLU A 25 -15.26 -7.32 -5.53
CA GLU A 25 -14.74 -8.19 -4.47
C GLU A 25 -13.25 -8.48 -4.70
N TYR A 26 -12.85 -8.79 -5.94
CA TYR A 26 -11.45 -9.06 -6.27
C TYR A 26 -10.54 -7.84 -6.06
N LYS A 27 -11.09 -6.62 -6.21
CA LYS A 27 -10.44 -5.35 -5.88
C LYS A 27 -9.77 -5.38 -4.51
N ASP A 28 -10.51 -5.82 -3.49
CA ASP A 28 -10.02 -5.77 -2.11
C ASP A 28 -8.85 -6.75 -1.90
N TYR A 29 -8.77 -7.82 -2.69
CA TYR A 29 -7.71 -8.82 -2.61
C TYR A 29 -6.42 -8.30 -3.25
N ILE A 30 -6.49 -7.81 -4.49
CA ILE A 30 -5.32 -7.29 -5.18
C ILE A 30 -4.75 -6.06 -4.48
N LEU A 31 -5.61 -5.12 -4.04
CA LEU A 31 -5.15 -3.93 -3.32
C LEU A 31 -4.54 -4.30 -1.95
N GLY A 32 -5.11 -5.30 -1.27
CA GLY A 32 -4.56 -5.82 -0.02
C GLY A 32 -3.14 -6.40 -0.20
N PHE A 33 -2.91 -7.20 -1.24
CA PHE A 33 -1.58 -7.75 -1.52
C PHE A 33 -0.57 -6.68 -1.98
N ILE A 34 -1.00 -5.70 -2.79
CA ILE A 34 -0.13 -4.56 -3.16
C ILE A 34 0.29 -3.80 -1.91
N PHE A 35 -0.65 -3.54 -0.99
CA PHE A 35 -0.35 -2.88 0.26
C PHE A 35 0.57 -3.71 1.16
N TYR A 36 0.35 -5.02 1.27
CA TYR A 36 1.25 -5.91 2.01
C TYR A 36 2.67 -5.91 1.43
N LYS A 37 2.82 -5.99 0.11
CA LYS A 37 4.12 -5.87 -0.56
C LYS A 37 4.78 -4.53 -0.20
N TYR A 38 4.05 -3.43 -0.31
CA TYR A 38 4.57 -2.10 0.06
C TYR A 38 5.08 -2.07 1.51
N LEU A 39 4.34 -2.64 2.48
CA LEU A 39 4.78 -2.67 3.88
C LEU A 39 6.03 -3.54 4.09
N SER A 40 6.07 -4.72 3.47
CA SER A 40 7.23 -5.63 3.50
C SER A 40 8.47 -4.98 2.92
N ASP A 41 8.35 -4.46 1.69
CA ASP A 41 9.41 -3.78 0.96
C ASP A 41 9.93 -2.57 1.75
N LYS A 42 9.04 -1.83 2.42
CA LYS A 42 9.42 -0.69 3.26
C LYS A 42 10.22 -1.12 4.48
N GLU A 43 9.86 -2.23 5.13
CA GLU A 43 10.59 -2.78 6.27
C GLU A 43 11.97 -3.30 5.86
N GLU A 44 12.07 -4.03 4.75
CA GLU A 44 13.35 -4.48 4.20
C GLU A 44 14.27 -3.30 3.88
N GLN A 45 13.76 -2.25 3.26
CA GLN A 45 14.53 -1.03 3.02
C GLN A 45 15.05 -0.39 4.31
N ASP A 46 14.20 -0.35 5.35
CA ASP A 46 14.58 0.23 6.64
C ASP A 46 15.70 -0.61 7.28
N LEU A 47 15.59 -1.93 7.26
CA LEU A 47 16.63 -2.88 7.68
C LEU A 47 17.95 -2.69 6.92
N TYR A 48 17.91 -2.61 5.59
CA TYR A 48 19.10 -2.32 4.79
C TYR A 48 19.74 -0.98 5.16
N SER A 49 18.91 0.04 5.44
CA SER A 49 19.42 1.36 5.88
C SER A 49 20.07 1.34 7.27
N ARG A 50 19.71 0.35 8.11
CA ARG A 50 20.33 0.07 9.41
C ARG A 50 21.58 -0.80 9.31
N GLY A 51 21.96 -1.23 8.09
CA GLY A 51 23.17 -2.01 7.84
C GLY A 51 22.98 -3.53 7.89
N TYR A 52 21.74 -4.02 7.89
CA TYR A 52 21.48 -5.45 7.70
C TYR A 52 21.82 -5.86 6.28
N ASP A 53 22.40 -7.03 6.10
CA ASP A 53 22.45 -7.73 4.81
C ASP A 53 21.38 -8.83 4.73
N ALA A 54 21.25 -9.47 3.56
CA ALA A 54 20.26 -10.52 3.35
C ALA A 54 20.41 -11.72 4.31
N ASN A 55 21.63 -12.04 4.76
CA ASN A 55 21.85 -13.12 5.73
C ASN A 55 21.40 -12.68 7.12
N ASN A 56 21.71 -11.44 7.51
CA ASN A 56 21.27 -10.89 8.80
C ASN A 56 19.75 -10.83 8.88
N ILE A 57 19.06 -10.44 7.80
CA ILE A 57 17.59 -10.42 7.76
C ILE A 57 17.06 -11.83 7.97
N LYS A 58 17.57 -12.81 7.23
CA LYS A 58 17.15 -14.21 7.34
C LYS A 58 17.35 -14.80 8.73
N GLU A 59 18.49 -14.52 9.35
CA GLU A 59 18.86 -15.10 10.65
C GLU A 59 18.14 -14.41 11.82
N TYR A 60 18.06 -13.07 11.79
CA TYR A 60 17.71 -12.30 12.98
C TYR A 60 16.33 -11.66 12.95
N VAL A 61 15.73 -11.38 11.78
CA VAL A 61 14.43 -10.69 11.70
C VAL A 61 13.30 -11.70 11.93
N ASN A 62 13.18 -12.19 13.16
CA ASN A 62 12.21 -13.21 13.57
C ASN A 62 11.61 -12.84 14.93
N GLU A 63 10.35 -13.24 15.19
CA GLU A 63 9.65 -12.91 16.45
C GLU A 63 10.29 -13.51 17.71
N GLU A 64 11.02 -14.62 17.55
CA GLU A 64 11.67 -15.33 18.67
C GLU A 64 13.14 -14.90 18.87
N ALA A 65 13.70 -14.10 17.96
CA ALA A 65 15.07 -13.63 18.07
C ALA A 65 15.18 -12.51 19.11
N ASP A 66 16.35 -12.40 19.75
CA ASP A 66 16.65 -11.30 20.66
C ASP A 66 16.50 -9.96 19.92
N ASP A 67 15.78 -9.02 20.56
CA ASP A 67 15.45 -7.72 19.98
C ASP A 67 16.68 -6.90 19.58
N SER A 68 17.81 -7.13 20.26
CA SER A 68 19.12 -6.54 19.93
C SER A 68 19.56 -6.87 18.50
N TYR A 69 19.09 -7.99 17.95
CA TYR A 69 19.38 -8.44 16.59
C TYR A 69 18.17 -8.38 15.66
N SER A 70 16.95 -8.58 16.14
CA SER A 70 15.76 -8.55 15.27
C SER A 70 15.34 -7.14 14.88
N SER A 71 15.78 -6.11 15.62
CA SER A 71 15.33 -4.73 15.50
C SER A 71 13.80 -4.55 15.64
N MET A 72 13.10 -5.55 16.17
CA MET A 72 11.63 -5.60 16.20
C MET A 72 11.02 -4.40 16.93
N SER A 73 11.51 -4.05 18.12
CA SER A 73 11.00 -2.89 18.87
C SER A 73 11.22 -1.58 18.12
N SER A 74 12.37 -1.44 17.48
CA SER A 74 12.73 -0.22 16.75
C SER A 74 11.90 -0.09 15.47
N LEU A 75 11.68 -1.18 14.74
CA LEU A 75 10.80 -1.21 13.56
C LEU A 75 9.35 -0.90 13.95
N LYS A 76 8.84 -1.49 15.04
CA LYS A 76 7.50 -1.17 15.56
C LYS A 76 7.38 0.29 16.01
N GLN A 77 8.46 0.91 16.46
CA GLN A 77 8.45 2.33 16.81
C GLN A 77 8.41 3.22 15.57
N ASP A 78 9.21 2.90 14.55
CA ASP A 78 9.43 3.76 13.39
C ASP A 78 8.37 3.55 12.29
N LEU A 79 7.99 2.30 12.02
CA LEU A 79 7.03 1.89 10.98
C LEU A 79 5.64 1.60 11.54
N GLY A 80 5.54 1.30 12.84
CA GLY A 80 4.27 0.97 13.49
C GLY A 80 3.87 -0.50 13.41
N TYR A 81 4.69 -1.35 12.78
CA TYR A 81 4.48 -2.79 12.62
C TYR A 81 5.82 -3.53 12.56
N PHE A 82 5.77 -4.86 12.49
CA PHE A 82 6.92 -5.73 12.24
C PHE A 82 6.48 -6.96 11.45
N ILE A 83 7.26 -7.32 10.43
CA ILE A 83 7.05 -8.49 9.56
C ILE A 83 8.28 -9.38 9.66
N ALA A 84 8.11 -10.55 10.29
CA ALA A 84 9.19 -11.53 10.38
C ALA A 84 9.65 -11.99 9.00
N TYR A 85 10.91 -12.43 8.88
CA TYR A 85 11.54 -12.87 7.64
C TYR A 85 10.69 -13.89 6.88
N LYS A 86 10.13 -14.89 7.58
CA LYS A 86 9.25 -15.93 7.00
C LYS A 86 7.97 -15.36 6.36
N ASP A 87 7.55 -14.17 6.79
CA ASP A 87 6.32 -13.48 6.39
C ASP A 87 6.60 -12.30 5.45
N LEU A 88 7.87 -11.99 5.13
CA LEU A 88 8.21 -10.99 4.13
C LEU A 88 7.72 -11.43 2.74
N PHE A 89 7.27 -10.47 1.94
CA PHE A 89 6.81 -10.70 0.59
C PHE A 89 7.93 -11.28 -0.28
N SER A 90 9.17 -10.76 -0.15
CA SER A 90 10.35 -11.29 -0.85
C SER A 90 10.61 -12.76 -0.51
N THR A 91 10.44 -13.13 0.77
CA THR A 91 10.55 -14.52 1.23
C THR A 91 9.48 -15.41 0.62
N TRP A 92 8.23 -14.97 0.54
CA TRP A 92 7.15 -15.71 -0.12
C TRP A 92 7.45 -15.96 -1.61
N ILE A 93 7.99 -14.97 -2.30
CA ILE A 93 8.43 -15.13 -3.70
C ILE A 93 9.56 -16.16 -3.80
N ASN A 94 10.54 -16.10 -2.90
CA ASN A 94 11.71 -16.98 -2.90
C ASN A 94 11.40 -18.43 -2.46
N MET A 95 10.28 -18.68 -1.78
CA MET A 95 9.82 -20.04 -1.44
C MET A 95 9.49 -20.87 -2.68
N GLY A 96 9.12 -20.25 -3.81
CA GLY A 96 8.84 -20.95 -5.06
C GLY A 96 7.76 -22.02 -4.90
N SER A 97 8.12 -23.29 -5.09
CA SER A 97 7.19 -24.44 -4.96
C SER A 97 6.75 -24.72 -3.53
N ASP A 98 7.49 -24.27 -2.53
CA ASP A 98 7.19 -24.50 -1.12
C ASP A 98 6.17 -23.49 -0.58
N PHE A 99 5.84 -22.46 -1.36
CA PHE A 99 4.86 -21.45 -1.01
C PHE A 99 3.43 -22.01 -0.98
N SER A 100 2.64 -21.58 0.00
CA SER A 100 1.23 -21.93 0.16
C SER A 100 0.38 -20.75 0.64
N VAL A 101 -0.93 -20.84 0.43
CA VAL A 101 -1.88 -19.86 0.99
C VAL A 101 -1.83 -19.78 2.52
N ASP A 102 -1.37 -20.83 3.20
CA ASP A 102 -1.24 -20.84 4.66
C ASP A 102 -0.08 -19.95 5.15
N ASN A 103 0.96 -19.74 4.33
CA ASN A 103 2.00 -18.75 4.61
C ASN A 103 1.38 -17.34 4.68
N VAL A 104 0.49 -17.01 3.74
CA VAL A 104 -0.20 -15.72 3.73
C VAL A 104 -1.11 -15.57 4.95
N ARG A 105 -1.93 -16.58 5.27
CA ARG A 105 -2.78 -16.56 6.47
C ARG A 105 -1.97 -16.32 7.74
N THR A 106 -0.84 -17.02 7.86
CA THR A 106 0.08 -16.89 8.99
C THR A 106 0.68 -15.49 9.06
N GLY A 107 1.13 -14.94 7.92
CA GLY A 107 1.71 -13.60 7.85
C GLY A 107 0.69 -12.50 8.17
N LEU A 108 -0.53 -12.58 7.66
CA LEU A 108 -1.60 -11.61 7.98
C LEU A 108 -1.97 -11.65 9.47
N SER A 109 -2.07 -12.84 10.05
CA SER A 109 -2.32 -13.02 11.48
C SER A 109 -1.17 -12.47 12.34
N SER A 110 0.08 -12.75 11.93
CA SER A 110 1.28 -12.27 12.61
C SER A 110 1.44 -10.76 12.50
N PHE A 111 1.13 -10.18 11.35
CA PHE A 111 1.09 -8.73 11.15
C PHE A 111 0.13 -8.07 12.15
N ASN A 112 -1.12 -8.55 12.26
CA ASN A 112 -2.09 -8.00 13.20
C ASN A 112 -1.62 -8.07 14.67
N ARG A 113 -0.95 -9.16 15.05
CA ARG A 113 -0.32 -9.30 16.39
C ARG A 113 0.85 -8.34 16.58
N ASN A 114 1.58 -8.02 15.52
CA ASN A 114 2.79 -7.23 15.55
C ASN A 114 2.59 -5.74 15.23
N ILE A 115 1.36 -5.25 15.24
CA ILE A 115 1.10 -3.81 15.21
C ILE A 115 1.51 -3.17 16.53
N SER A 116 2.25 -2.06 16.44
CA SER A 116 2.62 -1.23 17.59
C SER A 116 1.38 -0.59 18.23
N PRO A 117 1.24 -0.57 19.56
CA PRO A 117 0.09 0.06 20.24
C PRO A 117 -0.17 1.50 19.80
N SER A 118 0.89 2.26 19.48
CA SER A 118 0.81 3.64 19.01
C SER A 118 0.21 3.79 17.61
N HIS A 119 0.34 2.78 16.76
CA HIS A 119 -0.13 2.76 15.37
C HIS A 119 -1.35 1.85 15.17
N LYS A 120 -1.90 1.29 16.24
CA LYS A 120 -3.02 0.34 16.20
C LYS A 120 -4.21 0.86 15.39
N LYS A 121 -4.61 2.13 15.58
CA LYS A 121 -5.72 2.75 14.84
C LYS A 121 -5.49 2.88 13.33
N LEU A 122 -4.24 2.83 12.87
CA LEU A 122 -3.90 2.97 11.45
C LEU A 122 -3.94 1.62 10.72
N PHE A 123 -3.52 0.55 11.39
CA PHE A 123 -3.31 -0.75 10.75
C PHE A 123 -4.28 -1.86 11.20
N GLU A 124 -4.95 -1.71 12.35
CA GLU A 124 -5.87 -2.73 12.86
C GLU A 124 -6.97 -3.01 11.83
N GLY A 125 -7.09 -4.29 11.44
CA GLY A 125 -8.11 -4.75 10.50
C GLY A 125 -7.85 -4.39 9.03
N VAL A 126 -6.71 -3.80 8.68
CA VAL A 126 -6.41 -3.38 7.29
C VAL A 126 -6.42 -4.55 6.30
N PHE A 127 -6.09 -5.75 6.77
CA PHE A 127 -6.09 -6.98 5.97
C PHE A 127 -7.28 -7.90 6.20
N THR A 128 -8.28 -7.51 7.00
CA THR A 128 -9.42 -8.39 7.32
C THR A 128 -10.18 -8.84 6.08
N THR A 129 -10.41 -7.94 5.12
CA THR A 129 -11.09 -8.29 3.86
C THR A 129 -10.28 -9.27 3.02
N LEU A 130 -8.95 -9.07 2.96
CA LEU A 130 -8.06 -9.99 2.26
C LEU A 130 -8.06 -11.38 2.93
N GLU A 131 -7.93 -11.43 4.25
CA GLU A 131 -7.90 -12.68 5.04
C GLU A 131 -9.16 -13.53 4.81
N VAL A 132 -10.34 -12.92 4.88
CA VAL A 132 -11.62 -13.59 4.57
C VAL A 132 -11.66 -14.01 3.09
N GLY A 133 -11.14 -13.16 2.22
CA GLY A 133 -11.08 -13.33 0.77
C GLY A 133 -10.25 -14.51 0.28
N LEU A 134 -9.20 -14.90 1.01
CA LEU A 134 -8.33 -16.01 0.64
C LEU A 134 -9.11 -17.32 0.43
N SER A 135 -10.18 -17.52 1.20
CA SER A 135 -11.06 -18.70 1.07
C SER A 135 -11.84 -18.73 -0.26
N LYS A 136 -12.01 -17.58 -0.92
CA LYS A 136 -12.78 -17.41 -2.15
C LYS A 136 -11.92 -17.45 -3.41
N LEU A 137 -10.60 -17.43 -3.26
CA LEU A 137 -9.65 -17.52 -4.39
C LEU A 137 -9.54 -18.93 -4.99
N GLY A 138 -10.20 -19.93 -4.40
CA GLY A 138 -10.25 -21.30 -4.90
C GLY A 138 -11.14 -22.19 -4.05
N ALA A 139 -11.58 -23.31 -4.62
CA ALA A 139 -12.47 -24.26 -3.94
C ALA A 139 -11.74 -25.13 -2.88
N ASP A 140 -10.43 -25.27 -3.01
CA ASP A 140 -9.57 -26.07 -2.14
C ASP A 140 -8.21 -25.38 -1.92
N THR A 141 -7.41 -25.87 -0.97
CA THR A 141 -6.10 -25.28 -0.65
C THR A 141 -5.16 -25.24 -1.85
N LYS A 142 -5.22 -26.20 -2.77
CA LYS A 142 -4.35 -26.26 -3.95
C LYS A 142 -4.67 -25.15 -4.94
N SER A 143 -5.94 -24.97 -5.25
CA SER A 143 -6.44 -23.90 -6.13
C SER A 143 -6.24 -22.52 -5.51
N GLN A 144 -6.45 -22.37 -4.20
CA GLN A 144 -6.16 -21.15 -3.46
C GLN A 144 -4.66 -20.81 -3.51
N THR A 145 -3.78 -21.77 -3.20
CA THR A 145 -2.33 -21.58 -3.30
C THR A 145 -1.91 -21.17 -4.71
N LYS A 146 -2.46 -21.80 -5.74
CA LYS A 146 -2.17 -21.42 -7.12
C LYS A 146 -2.59 -19.99 -7.42
N ALA A 147 -3.83 -19.61 -7.10
CA ALA A 147 -4.35 -18.27 -7.36
C ALA A 147 -3.57 -17.19 -6.60
N VAL A 148 -3.21 -17.45 -5.34
CA VAL A 148 -2.39 -16.54 -4.53
C VAL A 148 -0.97 -16.45 -5.08
N SER A 149 -0.35 -17.57 -5.46
CA SER A 149 0.98 -17.62 -6.05
C SER A 149 1.04 -16.80 -7.35
N ASP A 150 0.08 -17.01 -8.26
CA ASP A 150 -0.02 -16.25 -9.51
C ASP A 150 -0.19 -14.74 -9.23
N LEU A 151 -0.97 -14.37 -8.20
CA LEU A 151 -1.21 -12.98 -7.82
C LEU A 151 0.03 -12.31 -7.19
N ILE A 152 0.74 -12.98 -6.29
CA ILE A 152 1.97 -12.41 -5.70
C ILE A 152 3.07 -12.27 -6.76
N GLN A 153 3.16 -13.19 -7.73
CA GLN A 153 4.10 -13.07 -8.84
C GLN A 153 3.77 -11.87 -9.74
N LEU A 154 2.49 -11.65 -10.03
CA LEU A 154 2.04 -10.47 -10.77
C LEU A 154 2.39 -9.16 -10.03
N ILE A 155 2.11 -9.12 -8.73
CA ILE A 155 2.37 -7.94 -7.89
C ILE A 155 3.87 -7.71 -7.68
N ASN A 156 4.69 -8.77 -7.76
CA ASN A 156 6.14 -8.66 -7.67
C ASN A 156 6.75 -7.79 -8.79
N GLU A 157 6.06 -7.66 -9.93
CA GLU A 157 6.49 -6.80 -11.02
C GLU A 157 6.34 -5.29 -10.72
N ILE A 158 5.60 -4.93 -9.66
CA ILE A 158 5.36 -3.55 -9.28
C ILE A 158 6.59 -3.02 -8.53
N PRO A 159 7.30 -2.02 -9.08
CA PRO A 159 8.45 -1.43 -8.41
C PRO A 159 7.99 -0.60 -7.21
N MET A 160 8.65 -0.79 -6.06
CA MET A 160 8.31 -0.13 -4.79
C MET A 160 9.44 0.78 -4.28
N HIS A 161 10.51 0.93 -5.04
CA HIS A 161 11.81 1.32 -4.51
C HIS A 161 12.48 2.40 -5.37
N ASP A 162 11.95 3.62 -5.34
CA ASP A 162 12.64 4.85 -5.72
C ASP A 162 11.70 6.06 -5.61
N LYS A 163 12.27 7.28 -5.63
CA LYS A 163 11.47 8.52 -5.72
C LYS A 163 10.61 8.57 -6.99
N HIS A 164 11.04 7.92 -8.07
CA HIS A 164 10.26 7.77 -9.29
C HIS A 164 9.23 6.64 -9.17
N ASP A 165 9.48 5.61 -8.37
CA ASP A 165 8.57 4.47 -8.19
C ASP A 165 7.35 4.81 -7.35
N TYR A 166 7.43 5.79 -6.44
CA TYR A 166 6.26 6.24 -5.69
C TYR A 166 5.15 6.78 -6.61
N ASP A 167 5.55 7.45 -7.69
CA ASP A 167 4.63 7.87 -8.76
C ASP A 167 4.10 6.65 -9.54
N VAL A 168 4.92 5.62 -9.76
CA VAL A 168 4.49 4.38 -10.44
C VAL A 168 3.49 3.57 -9.59
N LEU A 169 3.80 3.30 -8.33
CA LEU A 169 2.92 2.59 -7.40
C LEU A 169 1.60 3.33 -7.20
N GLY A 170 1.67 4.64 -6.89
CA GLY A 170 0.49 5.47 -6.71
C GLY A 170 -0.38 5.46 -7.98
N PHE A 171 0.24 5.62 -9.14
CA PHE A 171 -0.45 5.54 -10.43
C PHE A 171 -1.11 4.17 -10.66
N ILE A 172 -0.41 3.06 -10.40
CA ILE A 172 -0.98 1.71 -10.57
C ILE A 172 -2.16 1.51 -9.61
N TYR A 173 -2.02 1.94 -8.35
CA TYR A 173 -3.06 1.83 -7.33
C TYR A 173 -4.32 2.62 -7.73
N GLU A 174 -4.16 3.88 -8.15
CA GLU A 174 -5.24 4.72 -8.67
C GLU A 174 -5.88 4.13 -9.94
N TYR A 175 -5.05 3.64 -10.88
CA TYR A 175 -5.51 3.04 -12.11
C TYR A 175 -6.38 1.80 -11.85
N LEU A 176 -5.97 0.94 -10.92
CA LEU A 176 -6.74 -0.24 -10.53
C LEU A 176 -8.08 0.17 -9.90
N ILE A 177 -8.06 1.10 -8.94
CA ILE A 177 -9.29 1.62 -8.31
C ILE A 177 -10.25 2.19 -9.37
N SER A 178 -9.73 2.99 -10.30
CA SER A 178 -10.53 3.58 -11.39
C SER A 178 -11.20 2.51 -12.24
N ASN A 179 -10.47 1.45 -12.61
CA ASN A 179 -11.02 0.36 -13.41
C ASN A 179 -12.03 -0.48 -12.64
N PHE A 180 -11.80 -0.74 -11.36
CA PHE A 180 -12.77 -1.45 -10.52
C PHE A 180 -14.06 -0.64 -10.32
N ALA A 181 -13.95 0.67 -10.13
CA ALA A 181 -15.11 1.56 -10.02
C ALA A 181 -15.92 1.61 -11.33
N ALA A 182 -15.25 1.67 -12.49
CA ALA A 182 -15.91 1.63 -13.79
C ALA A 182 -16.68 0.31 -14.02
N ASN A 183 -16.17 -0.81 -13.49
CA ASN A 183 -16.77 -2.13 -13.66
C ASN A 183 -17.80 -2.51 -12.58
N ALA A 184 -17.86 -1.81 -11.44
CA ALA A 184 -18.77 -2.13 -10.33
C ALA A 184 -20.26 -1.78 -10.62
N GLY A 185 -20.54 -1.04 -11.69
CA GLY A 185 -21.90 -0.65 -12.09
C GLY A 185 -22.52 0.45 -11.20
N LYS A 186 -23.48 1.20 -11.76
CA LYS A 186 -24.05 2.46 -11.19
C LYS A 186 -24.85 2.33 -9.87
N LYS A 187 -24.85 1.18 -9.18
CA LYS A 187 -25.75 0.91 -8.04
C LYS A 187 -25.09 0.94 -6.66
N ALA A 188 -23.76 0.93 -6.55
CA ALA A 188 -23.06 1.10 -5.28
C ALA A 188 -22.67 2.58 -5.14
N GLY A 189 -23.21 3.28 -4.13
CA GLY A 189 -23.16 4.74 -3.98
C GLY A 189 -21.79 5.35 -3.67
N GLU A 190 -20.70 4.69 -4.02
CA GLU A 190 -19.32 5.19 -3.88
C GLU A 190 -18.79 5.57 -5.26
N PHE A 191 -18.82 6.87 -5.58
CA PHE A 191 -18.32 7.39 -6.83
C PHE A 191 -16.79 7.57 -6.75
N TYR A 192 -16.06 6.99 -7.71
CA TYR A 192 -14.66 7.33 -7.92
C TYR A 192 -14.57 8.74 -8.53
N THR A 193 -13.75 9.61 -7.94
CA THR A 193 -13.42 10.91 -8.51
C THR A 193 -12.32 10.73 -9.57
N PRO A 194 -12.58 11.02 -10.86
CA PRO A 194 -11.55 10.96 -11.89
C PRO A 194 -10.30 11.76 -11.51
N HIS A 195 -9.13 11.29 -11.97
CA HIS A 195 -7.85 11.87 -11.59
C HIS A 195 -7.77 13.36 -11.97
N GLU A 196 -8.25 13.72 -13.15
CA GLU A 196 -8.24 15.10 -13.67
C GLU A 196 -9.08 16.04 -12.79
N VAL A 197 -10.22 15.55 -12.29
CA VAL A 197 -11.09 16.32 -11.37
C VAL A 197 -10.39 16.49 -10.02
N SER A 198 -9.76 15.43 -9.50
CA SER A 198 -9.00 15.47 -8.26
C SER A 198 -7.81 16.42 -8.36
N LEU A 199 -7.10 16.43 -9.48
CA LEU A 199 -5.97 17.33 -9.74
C LEU A 199 -6.41 18.79 -9.79
N LEU A 200 -7.46 19.10 -10.56
CA LEU A 200 -8.02 20.45 -10.65
C LEU A 200 -8.42 20.97 -9.27
N MET A 201 -9.16 20.18 -8.49
CA MET A 201 -9.56 20.57 -7.13
C MET A 201 -8.34 20.77 -6.23
N SER A 202 -7.33 19.93 -6.37
CA SER A 202 -6.10 20.02 -5.58
C SER A 202 -5.29 21.27 -5.89
N GLU A 203 -5.23 21.68 -7.14
CA GLU A 203 -4.56 22.93 -7.56
C GLU A 203 -5.31 24.16 -7.04
N ILE A 204 -6.64 24.16 -7.13
CA ILE A 204 -7.48 25.25 -6.59
C ILE A 204 -7.27 25.38 -5.07
N ILE A 205 -7.32 24.26 -4.33
CA ILE A 205 -7.11 24.23 -2.89
C ILE A 205 -5.68 24.67 -2.54
N ALA A 206 -4.67 24.17 -3.24
CA ALA A 206 -3.27 24.50 -2.98
C ALA A 206 -2.98 25.99 -3.19
N GLU A 207 -3.52 26.60 -4.25
CA GLU A 207 -3.34 28.04 -4.48
C GLU A 207 -4.09 28.87 -3.42
N HIS A 208 -5.28 28.45 -2.98
CA HIS A 208 -6.03 29.12 -1.91
C HIS A 208 -5.31 29.07 -0.56
N LEU A 209 -4.60 27.98 -0.27
CA LEU A 209 -3.90 27.75 1.01
C LEU A 209 -2.43 28.20 0.99
N LYS A 210 -2.02 28.89 -0.07
CA LYS A 210 -0.65 29.35 -0.25
C LYS A 210 -0.25 30.35 0.84
N GLY A 211 0.86 30.06 1.50
CA GLY A 211 1.35 30.89 2.62
C GLY A 211 0.71 30.56 3.98
N CYS A 212 -0.17 29.56 4.05
CA CYS A 212 -0.64 29.04 5.34
C CYS A 212 0.40 28.08 5.94
N ASP A 213 0.78 28.31 7.20
CA ASP A 213 1.73 27.45 7.93
C ASP A 213 1.11 26.10 8.36
N THR A 214 -0.22 25.99 8.34
CA THR A 214 -0.94 24.77 8.70
C THR A 214 -2.12 24.58 7.76
N ILE A 215 -2.13 23.44 7.06
CA ILE A 215 -3.20 23.04 6.15
C ILE A 215 -4.05 21.98 6.85
N LYS A 216 -5.35 22.23 6.97
CA LYS A 216 -6.34 21.25 7.47
C LYS A 216 -7.33 20.96 6.34
N ILE A 217 -7.35 19.70 5.90
CA ILE A 217 -8.24 19.24 4.82
C ILE A 217 -9.30 18.34 5.45
N TYR A 218 -10.56 18.58 5.10
CA TYR A 218 -11.69 17.76 5.52
C TYR A 218 -12.52 17.39 4.29
N ASP A 219 -12.78 16.09 4.13
CA ASP A 219 -13.66 15.56 3.09
C ASP A 219 -14.67 14.63 3.78
N PRO A 220 -15.95 15.07 3.92
CA PRO A 220 -16.98 14.31 4.62
C PRO A 220 -17.42 13.04 3.89
N THR A 221 -17.03 12.86 2.62
CA THR A 221 -17.48 11.77 1.74
C THR A 221 -16.29 11.18 0.99
N SER A 222 -15.14 11.03 1.68
CA SER A 222 -13.85 10.91 1.01
C SER A 222 -13.64 9.69 0.13
N GLY A 223 -14.49 8.66 0.22
CA GLY A 223 -14.37 7.44 -0.60
C GLY A 223 -12.94 6.93 -0.67
N PHE A 224 -12.43 6.68 -1.90
CA PHE A 224 -11.05 6.25 -2.19
C PHE A 224 -9.94 7.31 -1.92
N ARG A 225 -10.27 8.45 -1.32
CA ARG A 225 -9.35 9.50 -0.81
C ARG A 225 -8.40 10.13 -1.85
N VAL A 226 -8.69 9.97 -3.15
CA VAL A 226 -7.86 10.47 -4.26
C VAL A 226 -7.58 11.97 -4.11
N ILE A 227 -8.61 12.78 -3.80
CA ILE A 227 -8.50 14.23 -3.68
C ILE A 227 -7.52 14.63 -2.57
N ILE A 228 -7.58 13.98 -1.40
CA ILE A 228 -6.72 14.32 -0.26
C ILE A 228 -5.25 14.01 -0.58
N MET A 229 -5.00 12.89 -1.24
CA MET A 229 -3.65 12.47 -1.63
C MET A 229 -3.06 13.40 -2.71
N THR A 230 -3.89 13.83 -3.67
CA THR A 230 -3.50 14.77 -4.71
C THR A 230 -3.24 16.18 -4.14
N VAL A 231 -4.03 16.65 -3.16
CA VAL A 231 -3.74 17.93 -2.46
C VAL A 231 -2.44 17.83 -1.67
N ALA A 232 -2.18 16.71 -0.98
CA ALA A 232 -0.93 16.52 -0.26
C ALA A 232 0.27 16.56 -1.21
N ASN A 233 0.18 15.89 -2.36
CA ASN A 233 1.23 15.90 -3.38
C ASN A 233 1.39 17.28 -4.03
N SER A 234 0.31 18.00 -4.38
CA SER A 234 0.42 19.34 -4.96
C SER A 234 0.99 20.35 -3.97
N SER A 235 0.64 20.24 -2.68
CA SER A 235 1.19 21.08 -1.61
C SER A 235 2.66 20.78 -1.32
N ILE A 236 3.10 19.52 -1.47
CA ILE A 236 4.50 19.10 -1.33
C ILE A 236 5.32 19.47 -2.58
N ASN A 237 4.71 19.50 -3.76
CA ASN A 237 5.38 19.66 -5.05
C ASN A 237 5.23 21.03 -5.71
N ILE A 238 4.74 22.04 -4.98
CA ILE A 238 4.92 23.46 -5.32
C ILE A 238 6.00 24.06 -4.40
N ARG A 239 7.19 23.45 -4.41
CA ARG A 239 8.43 24.18 -4.15
C ARG A 239 9.15 24.40 -5.48
N LEU A 240 8.94 25.61 -6.01
CA LEU A 240 9.79 26.26 -7.02
C LEU A 240 10.11 25.43 -8.27
N LEU A 241 9.33 25.64 -9.34
CA LEU A 241 9.92 25.57 -10.69
C LEU A 241 10.03 26.91 -11.40
N ARG A 242 9.59 28.02 -10.81
CA ARG A 242 9.91 29.35 -11.35
C ARG A 242 10.07 30.40 -10.24
N LEU A 243 11.25 31.02 -10.22
CA LEU A 243 11.65 32.27 -9.56
C LEU A 243 12.33 32.18 -8.17
N LEU A 244 13.67 32.21 -8.26
CA LEU A 244 14.62 33.03 -7.48
C LEU A 244 15.06 32.59 -6.06
N PRO A 245 16.33 32.93 -5.70
CA PRO A 245 17.12 32.31 -4.64
C PRO A 245 16.88 32.95 -3.28
N LYS A 246 17.24 32.20 -2.23
CA LYS A 246 17.09 32.50 -0.78
C LYS A 246 15.73 32.07 -0.25
N PHE A 247 15.68 30.97 0.49
CA PHE A 247 15.27 30.95 1.90
C PHE A 247 15.33 29.51 2.45
N LYS A 248 15.85 29.42 3.68
CA LYS A 248 16.17 28.20 4.43
C LYS A 248 14.94 27.35 4.78
N SER A 249 15.22 26.08 5.04
CA SER A 249 14.36 24.99 5.52
C SER A 249 13.14 25.37 6.37
N LEU A 250 11.96 24.86 5.99
CA LEU A 250 10.78 24.78 6.85
C LEU A 250 10.38 23.30 6.99
N LYS A 251 10.20 22.83 8.23
CA LYS A 251 9.63 21.51 8.55
C LYS A 251 8.10 21.62 8.49
N LEU A 252 7.45 20.86 7.61
CA LEU A 252 5.99 20.74 7.58
C LEU A 252 5.52 19.73 8.63
N LYS A 253 4.50 20.08 9.41
CA LYS A 253 3.69 19.13 10.21
C LYS A 253 2.32 19.01 9.53
N VAL A 254 2.13 17.97 8.72
CA VAL A 254 0.81 17.62 8.17
C VAL A 254 0.05 16.87 9.28
N GLY A 255 -0.97 17.50 9.84
CA GLY A 255 -1.89 16.86 10.79
C GLY A 255 -3.21 16.53 10.10
N VAL A 256 -3.43 15.27 9.76
CA VAL A 256 -4.71 14.81 9.21
C VAL A 256 -5.65 14.49 10.37
N LEU A 257 -6.74 15.26 10.51
CA LEU A 257 -7.76 15.03 11.54
C LEU A 257 -8.84 14.11 10.95
N PHE A 258 -8.77 12.82 11.25
CA PHE A 258 -9.81 11.86 10.86
C PHE A 258 -10.94 11.85 11.89
N ARG A 259 -12.16 12.15 11.45
CA ARG A 259 -13.39 11.77 12.16
C ARG A 259 -14.18 10.89 11.21
N ALA A 260 -14.08 9.57 11.40
CA ALA A 260 -15.03 8.64 10.80
C ALA A 260 -16.33 8.76 11.60
N THR A 261 -17.37 9.31 10.99
CA THR A 261 -18.73 9.13 11.51
C THR A 261 -19.27 7.89 10.80
N ILE A 262 -19.65 6.89 11.61
CA ILE A 262 -20.40 5.69 11.20
C ILE A 262 -21.77 6.13 10.67
#